data_AF-A0A3N5JMW7-F1
#
_entry.id   AF-A0A3N5JMW7-F1
#
_cell.length_a   1.000
_cell.length_b   1.000
_cell.length_c   1.000
_cell.angle_alpha   90.00
_cell.angle_beta   90.00
_cell.angle_gamma   90.00
#
_symmetry.space_group_name_H-M   'P 1'
#
loop_
_entity.id
_entity.type
_entity.pdbx_description
1 polymer ?
#
loop_
_entity_poly.entity_id
_entity_poly.type
_entity_poly.pdbx_seq_one_letter_code
_entity_poly.pdbx_strand_id
1 'polypeptide(L)'
;FIKKDRAGWAFIMTGITIVLSIITVFIGLYPRVMVSSLNDAWSLTIYNASSTPYTLKVMTIIAVIFVPVVLAYQAWTYWTFRKRVSVTSELEY
;
A
#
# COMPACT_ATOMS: atom_id res chain seq x y z
N PHE A 1 -20.78 -5.87 10.48
CA PHE A 1 -19.42 -6.19 10.94
C PHE A 1 -19.19 -5.82 12.42
N ILE A 2 -19.61 -4.63 12.87
CA ILE A 2 -19.61 -4.22 14.29
C ILE A 2 -20.47 -5.10 15.21
N LYS A 3 -21.55 -5.72 14.71
CA LYS A 3 -22.48 -6.56 15.50
C LYS A 3 -22.00 -7.98 15.85
N LYS A 4 -20.78 -8.42 15.46
CA LYS A 4 -20.33 -9.83 15.63
C LYS A 4 -18.95 -10.01 16.28
N ASP A 5 -18.36 -8.98 16.87
CA ASP A 5 -17.03 -9.06 17.52
C ASP A 5 -15.89 -9.58 16.63
N ARG A 6 -16.05 -9.51 15.30
CA ARG A 6 -15.02 -9.92 14.32
C ARG A 6 -14.22 -8.72 13.83
N ALA A 7 -13.64 -7.95 14.75
CA ALA A 7 -12.87 -6.76 14.43
C ALA A 7 -11.71 -7.04 13.44
N GLY A 8 -11.05 -8.20 13.55
CA GLY A 8 -10.01 -8.61 12.62
C GLY A 8 -10.49 -8.76 11.17
N TRP A 9 -11.71 -9.27 10.96
CA TRP A 9 -12.31 -9.37 9.63
C TRP A 9 -12.70 -8.01 9.06
N ALA A 10 -13.21 -7.11 9.91
CA ALA A 10 -13.50 -5.74 9.49
C ALA A 10 -12.22 -5.02 9.01
N PHE A 11 -11.11 -5.19 9.73
CA PHE A 11 -9.80 -4.63 9.35
C PHE A 11 -9.32 -5.14 7.98
N ILE A 12 -9.37 -6.46 7.76
CA ILE A 12 -8.96 -7.07 6.49
C ILE A 12 -9.85 -6.58 5.33
N MET A 13 -11.17 -6.52 5.53
CA MET A 13 -12.10 -6.07 4.48
C MET A 13 -11.88 -4.60 4.10
N THR A 14 -11.59 -3.73 5.06
CA THR A 14 -11.20 -2.34 4.78
C THR A 14 -9.89 -2.29 4.00
N GLY A 15 -8.88 -3.08 4.38
CA GLY A 15 -7.62 -3.18 3.64
C GLY A 15 -7.81 -3.63 2.20
N ILE A 16 -8.61 -4.68 1.98
CA ILE A 16 -8.97 -5.17 0.64
C ILE A 16 -9.68 -4.08 -0.16
N THR A 17 -10.62 -3.36 0.46
CA THR A 17 -11.37 -2.28 -0.20
C THR A 17 -10.42 -1.19 -0.71
N ILE A 18 -9.44 -0.79 0.10
CA ILE A 18 -8.42 0.20 -0.29
C ILE A 18 -7.60 -0.32 -1.48
N VAL A 19 -7.10 -1.56 -1.41
CA VAL A 19 -6.30 -2.16 -2.50
C VAL A 19 -7.09 -2.25 -3.80
N LEU A 20 -8.33 -2.74 -3.75
CA LEU A 20 -9.19 -2.87 -4.92
C LEU A 20 -9.56 -1.51 -5.52
N SER A 21 -9.78 -0.50 -4.68
CA SER A 21 -10.07 0.86 -5.15
C SER A 21 -8.90 1.42 -5.95
N ILE A 22 -7.67 1.26 -5.45
CA ILE A 22 -6.45 1.70 -6.14
C ILE A 22 -6.27 0.95 -7.47
N ILE A 23 -6.41 -0.39 -7.45
CA ILE A 23 -6.31 -1.20 -8.68
C ILE A 23 -7.31 -0.74 -9.74
N THR A 24 -8.55 -0.46 -9.35
CA THR A 24 -9.60 -0.01 -10.27
C THR A 24 -9.23 1.30 -10.96
N VAL A 25 -8.67 2.26 -10.23
CA VAL A 25 -8.20 3.53 -10.80
C VAL A 25 -7.11 3.30 -11.84
N PHE A 26 -6.10 2.48 -11.54
CA PHE A 26 -5.00 2.22 -12.47
C PHE A 26 -5.42 1.39 -13.70
N ILE A 27 -6.38 0.47 -13.55
CA ILE A 27 -6.98 -0.23 -14.70
C ILE A 27 -7.67 0.76 -15.64
N GLY A 28 -8.43 1.72 -15.10
CA GLY A 28 -9.10 2.74 -15.91
C GLY A 28 -8.14 3.72 -16.60
N LEU A 29 -6.96 3.92 -16.05
CA LEU A 29 -5.99 4.89 -16.56
C LEU A 29 -5.00 4.29 -17.57
N TYR A 30 -4.70 2.99 -17.47
CA TYR A 30 -3.74 2.31 -18.35
C TYR A 30 -4.06 2.51 -19.84
N PRO A 31 -3.08 2.84 -20.72
CA PRO A 31 -1.63 2.93 -20.48
C PRO A 31 -1.13 4.31 -20.04
N ARG A 32 -2.05 5.25 -19.77
CA ARG A 32 -1.74 6.58 -19.25
C ARG A 32 -1.51 6.49 -17.73
N VAL A 33 -0.71 7.42 -17.21
CA VAL A 33 -0.52 7.65 -15.78
C VAL A 33 -0.99 9.05 -15.38
N MET A 34 -1.10 9.96 -16.34
CA MET A 34 -1.69 11.28 -16.18
C MET A 34 -2.23 11.73 -17.53
N VAL A 35 -3.50 12.13 -17.58
CA VAL A 35 -4.12 12.67 -18.80
C VAL A 35 -3.93 14.19 -18.80
N SER A 36 -3.48 14.73 -19.93
CA SER A 36 -3.38 16.18 -20.12
C SER A 36 -4.76 16.76 -20.46
N SER A 37 -5.14 17.87 -19.84
CA SER A 37 -6.40 18.57 -20.13
C SER A 37 -6.30 19.58 -21.28
N LEU A 38 -5.09 19.90 -21.73
CA LEU A 38 -4.83 20.92 -22.75
C LEU A 38 -4.60 20.32 -24.14
N ASN A 39 -3.96 19.15 -24.19
CA ASN A 39 -3.67 18.44 -25.43
C ASN A 39 -3.45 16.96 -25.14
N ASP A 40 -4.23 16.09 -25.79
CA ASP A 40 -4.15 14.64 -25.62
C ASP A 40 -2.76 14.07 -25.90
N ALA A 41 -2.00 14.69 -26.81
CA ALA A 41 -0.64 14.28 -27.18
C ALA A 41 0.40 14.48 -26.06
N TRP A 42 0.09 15.29 -25.05
CA TRP A 42 0.97 15.54 -23.88
C TRP A 42 0.61 14.67 -22.67
N SER A 43 -0.26 13.68 -22.85
CA SER A 43 -0.55 12.72 -21.78
C SER A 43 0.71 11.93 -21.40
N LEU A 44 0.93 11.77 -20.09
CA LEU A 44 1.99 10.93 -19.57
C LEU A 44 1.54 9.48 -19.64
N THR A 45 2.35 8.66 -20.29
CA THR A 45 2.16 7.23 -20.49
C THR A 45 3.33 6.47 -19.88
N ILE A 46 3.17 5.17 -19.66
CA ILE A 46 4.27 4.32 -19.16
C ILE A 46 5.52 4.35 -20.05
N TYR A 47 5.37 4.69 -21.33
CA TYR A 47 6.46 4.69 -22.31
C TYR A 47 7.27 6.00 -22.31
N ASN A 48 6.62 7.13 -22.02
CA ASN A 48 7.30 8.44 -22.01
C ASN A 48 7.72 8.90 -20.61
N ALA A 49 7.07 8.40 -19.55
CA ALA A 49 7.31 8.81 -18.18
C ALA A 49 8.20 7.84 -17.39
N SER A 50 8.60 6.71 -18.00
CA SER A 50 9.48 5.74 -17.33
C SER A 50 10.95 6.19 -17.34
N SER A 51 11.67 5.79 -16.30
CA SER A 51 13.14 5.96 -16.26
C SER A 51 13.83 5.04 -17.26
N THR A 52 15.11 5.31 -17.51
CA THR A 52 15.93 4.45 -18.38
C THR A 52 15.95 2.99 -17.90
N PRO A 53 16.08 2.00 -18.80
CA PRO A 53 16.02 0.58 -18.44
C PRO A 53 17.03 0.18 -17.35
N TYR A 54 18.21 0.81 -17.33
CA TYR A 54 19.23 0.56 -16.32
C TYR A 54 18.76 0.96 -14.92
N THR A 55 18.31 2.21 -14.76
CA THR A 55 17.82 2.73 -13.47
C THR A 55 16.59 1.93 -13.00
N LEU A 56 15.67 1.63 -13.91
CA LEU A 56 14.47 0.84 -13.61
C LEU A 56 14.84 -0.56 -13.09
N LYS A 57 15.81 -1.22 -13.72
CA LYS A 57 16.28 -2.55 -13.31
C LYS A 57 16.92 -2.51 -11.92
N VAL A 58 17.79 -1.53 -11.66
CA VAL A 58 18.44 -1.37 -10.37
C VAL A 58 17.42 -1.12 -9.26
N MET A 59 16.47 -0.20 -9.48
CA MET A 59 15.39 0.07 -8.52
C MET A 59 14.49 -1.15 -8.28
N THR A 60 14.25 -1.97 -9.31
CA THR A 60 13.48 -3.21 -9.17
C THR A 60 14.19 -4.22 -8.28
N ILE A 61 15.51 -4.41 -8.45
CA ILE A 61 16.32 -5.31 -7.60
C ILE A 61 16.26 -4.84 -6.15
N ILE A 62 16.44 -3.53 -5.92
CA ILE A 62 16.34 -2.92 -4.59
C ILE A 62 14.96 -3.17 -4.01
N ALA A 63 13.89 -2.87 -4.74
CA ALA A 63 12.52 -3.07 -4.27
C ALA A 63 12.25 -4.53 -3.88
N VAL A 64 12.67 -5.50 -4.71
CA VAL A 64 12.49 -6.93 -4.43
C VAL A 64 13.21 -7.39 -3.16
N ILE A 65 14.32 -6.75 -2.78
CA ILE A 65 15.05 -7.08 -1.54
C ILE A 65 14.46 -6.36 -0.33
N PHE A 66 14.25 -5.03 -0.43
CA PHE A 66 13.89 -4.23 0.74
C PHE A 66 12.41 -4.29 1.10
N VAL A 67 11.51 -4.43 0.11
CA VAL A 67 10.06 -4.57 0.39
C VAL A 67 9.74 -5.76 1.30
N PRO A 68 10.21 -7.00 1.04
CA PRO A 68 9.92 -8.11 1.94
C PRO A 68 10.55 -7.93 3.32
N VAL A 69 11.74 -7.31 3.42
CA VAL A 69 12.39 -7.01 4.72
C VAL A 69 11.52 -6.05 5.54
N VAL A 70 11.03 -4.98 4.93
CA VAL A 70 10.14 -4.01 5.60
C VAL A 70 8.83 -4.67 6.02
N LEU A 71 8.23 -5.50 5.15
CA LEU A 71 6.99 -6.22 5.48
C LEU A 71 7.19 -7.22 6.63
N ALA A 72 8.32 -7.94 6.67
CA ALA A 72 8.65 -8.84 7.76
C ALA A 72 8.77 -8.10 9.10
N TYR A 73 9.44 -6.95 9.10
CA TYR A 73 9.55 -6.10 10.28
C TYR A 73 8.18 -5.55 10.73
N GLN A 74 7.36 -5.07 9.79
CA GLN A 74 6.02 -4.56 10.09
C GLN A 74 5.12 -5.66 10.67
N ALA A 75 5.21 -6.89 10.14
CA ALA A 75 4.48 -8.06 10.63
C ALA A 75 4.96 -8.47 12.03
N TRP A 76 6.27 -8.51 12.26
CA TRP A 76 6.86 -8.79 13.57
C TRP A 76 6.44 -7.78 14.63
N THR A 77 6.49 -6.48 14.26
CA THR A 77 6.08 -5.38 15.14
C THR A 77 4.60 -5.50 15.49
N TYR A 78 3.73 -5.73 14.50
CA TYR A 78 2.30 -5.96 14.74
C TYR A 78 2.05 -7.16 15.65
N TRP A 79 2.78 -8.26 15.44
CA TRP A 79 2.67 -9.46 16.28
C TRP A 79 3.12 -9.21 17.72
N THR A 80 4.21 -8.46 17.91
CA THR A 80 4.72 -8.06 19.24
C THR A 80 3.69 -7.22 20.00
N PHE A 81 3.06 -6.25 19.34
CA PHE A 81 2.12 -5.32 19.96
C PHE A 81 0.64 -5.74 19.86
N ARG A 82 0.35 -7.01 19.55
CA ARG A 82 -1.03 -7.50 19.40
C ARG A 82 -1.86 -7.50 20.69
N LYS A 83 -1.23 -7.32 21.85
CA LYS A 83 -1.93 -7.34 23.14
C LYS A 83 -2.82 -6.10 23.26
N ARG A 84 -4.02 -6.29 23.82
CA ARG A 84 -4.97 -5.19 24.03
C ARG A 84 -4.38 -4.22 25.07
N VAL A 85 -4.44 -2.92 24.79
CA VAL A 85 -4.09 -1.88 25.76
C VAL A 85 -5.24 -1.77 26.75
N SER A 86 -4.98 -2.00 28.04
CA SER A 86 -5.93 -1.80 29.14
C SER A 86 -5.56 -0.57 29.96
N VAL A 87 -6.55 0.22 30.35
CA VAL A 87 -6.39 1.49 31.13
C VAL A 87 -6.12 1.22 32.63
N THR A 88 -5.58 0.05 32.97
CA THR A 88 -4.99 -0.17 34.30
C THR A 88 -3.50 0.03 34.16
N SER A 89 -3.09 1.26 33.84
CA SER A 89 -1.81 1.74 34.32
C SER A 89 -1.96 1.79 35.84
N GLU A 90 -1.37 0.81 36.50
CA GLU A 90 -1.13 0.83 37.94
C GLU A 90 -0.67 2.25 38.28
N LEU A 91 -1.48 2.95 39.06
CA LEU A 91 -1.11 4.24 39.63
C LEU A 91 0.03 3.94 40.60
N GLU A 92 1.24 3.90 40.05
CA GLU A 92 2.49 3.78 40.80
C GLU A 92 2.69 5.13 41.50
N TYR A 93 2.11 5.23 42.70
CA TYR A 93 2.46 6.20 43.74
C TYR A 93 3.79 5.81 44.38
#